data_AF-A0A558BVK0-F1
#
_entry.id   AF-A0A558BVK0-F1
#
_cell.length_a   1.000
_cell.length_b   1.000
_cell.length_c   1.000
_cell.angle_alpha   90.00
_cell.angle_beta   90.00
_cell.angle_gamma   90.00
#
_symmetry.space_group_name_H-M   'P 1'
#
loop_
_entity.id
_entity.type
_entity.pdbx_description
1 polymer ?
#
loop_
_entity_poly.entity_id
_entity_poly.type
_entity_poly.pdbx_seq_one_letter_code
_entity_poly.pdbx_strand_id
1 'polypeptide(L)'
;MAVYPEYMVAPIRQDLVEAGFEQLMSPQEVDAALAPTEGTVLVAVNSVCGCAAGKARPALKLALASAEKKPTKLVTVFAGMETDAVAKMREHMLPYPPSSPCIGLFKDGELVHMIERYHIEGSDMMRIVNNLQGAFEEYC
;
A
#
# COMPACT_ATOMS: atom_id res chain seq x y z
N MET A 1 -17.78 6.80 7.96
CA MET A 1 -17.58 7.39 9.30
C MET A 1 -16.15 7.06 9.71
N ALA A 2 -15.31 8.06 9.97
CA ALA A 2 -13.94 7.83 10.42
C ALA A 2 -13.97 7.10 11.78
N VAL A 3 -13.30 5.95 11.85
CA VAL A 3 -13.29 5.08 13.03
C VAL A 3 -12.34 5.63 14.10
N TYR A 4 -11.37 6.46 13.72
CA TYR A 4 -10.36 7.02 14.60
C TYR A 4 -10.33 8.56 14.57
N PRO A 5 -9.92 9.22 15.67
CA PRO A 5 -9.70 10.66 15.69
C PRO A 5 -8.56 11.09 14.76
N GLU A 6 -8.73 12.21 14.05
CA GLU A 6 -7.78 12.72 13.05
C GLU A 6 -6.36 12.92 13.61
N TYR A 7 -6.24 13.47 14.84
CA TYR A 7 -4.94 13.71 15.47
C TYR A 7 -4.13 12.42 15.74
N MET A 8 -4.80 11.26 15.83
CA MET A 8 -4.15 9.97 16.06
C MET A 8 -3.60 9.38 14.75
N VAL A 9 -4.33 9.58 13.64
CA VAL A 9 -3.97 8.99 12.35
C VAL A 9 -3.06 9.90 11.52
N ALA A 10 -3.10 11.21 11.74
CA ALA A 10 -2.23 12.18 11.07
C ALA A 10 -0.74 11.78 11.09
N PRO A 11 -0.10 11.43 12.23
CA PRO A 11 1.30 11.01 12.24
C PRO A 11 1.53 9.66 11.53
N ILE A 12 0.53 8.78 11.50
CA ILE A 12 0.62 7.47 10.85
C ILE A 12 0.55 7.61 9.33
N ARG A 13 -0.27 8.54 8.83
CA ARG A 13 -0.32 8.93 7.41
C ARG A 13 0.98 9.59 7.01
N GLN A 14 1.44 10.55 7.82
CA GLN A 14 2.65 11.31 7.54
C GLN A 14 3.87 10.41 7.36
N ASP A 15 3.98 9.32 8.13
CA ASP A 15 5.08 8.35 8.02
C ASP A 15 5.21 7.70 6.62
N LEU A 16 4.11 7.50 5.89
CA LEU A 16 4.15 7.03 4.49
C LEU A 16 4.29 8.20 3.51
N VAL A 17 3.67 9.34 3.79
CA VAL A 17 3.80 10.54 2.94
C VAL A 17 5.26 11.01 2.87
N GLU A 18 5.98 10.98 3.99
CA GLU A 18 7.42 11.27 4.06
C GLU A 18 8.27 10.25 3.29
N ALA A 19 7.76 9.04 3.09
CA ALA A 19 8.37 8.02 2.24
C ALA A 19 8.04 8.17 0.75
N GLY A 20 7.30 9.22 0.37
CA GLY A 20 6.93 9.54 -1.00
C GLY A 20 5.58 8.99 -1.45
N PHE A 21 4.75 8.47 -0.54
CA PHE A 21 3.40 8.00 -0.87
C PHE A 21 2.42 9.16 -0.98
N GLU A 22 1.63 9.17 -2.05
CA GLU A 22 0.47 10.03 -2.21
C GLU A 22 -0.74 9.44 -1.49
N GLN A 23 -1.39 10.22 -0.63
CA GLN A 23 -2.58 9.78 0.09
C GLN A 23 -3.82 9.95 -0.79
N LEU A 24 -4.53 8.86 -1.05
CA LEU A 24 -5.79 8.88 -1.79
C LEU A 24 -6.95 8.90 -0.80
N MET A 25 -7.80 9.92 -0.90
CA MET A 25 -8.88 10.16 0.06
C MET A 25 -10.27 9.87 -0.51
N SER A 26 -10.39 9.76 -1.82
CA SER A 26 -11.65 9.56 -2.53
C SER A 26 -11.57 8.37 -3.53
N PRO A 27 -12.72 7.75 -3.86
CA PRO A 27 -12.77 6.73 -4.91
C PRO A 27 -12.23 7.21 -6.26
N GLN A 28 -12.46 8.48 -6.59
CA GLN A 28 -12.02 9.09 -7.85
C GLN A 28 -10.49 9.17 -7.93
N GLU A 29 -9.83 9.51 -6.83
CA GLU A 29 -8.37 9.49 -6.73
C GLU A 29 -7.81 8.07 -6.87
N VAL A 30 -8.51 7.06 -6.33
CA VAL A 30 -8.15 5.64 -6.51
C VAL A 30 -8.22 5.23 -7.97
N ASP A 31 -9.34 5.51 -8.63
CA ASP A 31 -9.51 5.17 -10.05
C ASP A 31 -8.52 5.93 -10.94
N ALA A 32 -8.23 7.19 -10.62
CA ALA A 32 -7.24 7.97 -11.36
C ALA A 32 -5.81 7.47 -11.13
N ALA A 33 -5.47 7.03 -9.91
CA ALA A 33 -4.17 6.48 -9.59
C ALA A 33 -3.92 5.13 -10.26
N LEU A 34 -4.97 4.29 -10.37
CA LEU A 34 -4.94 2.96 -10.96
C LEU A 34 -5.41 2.91 -12.41
N ALA A 35 -5.68 4.06 -13.03
CA ALA A 35 -6.01 4.13 -14.44
C ALA A 35 -4.93 3.39 -15.26
N PRO A 36 -5.31 2.71 -16.37
CA PRO A 36 -4.38 1.95 -17.20
C PRO A 36 -3.43 2.91 -17.94
N THR A 37 -2.41 3.34 -17.21
CA THR A 37 -1.33 4.20 -17.65
C THR A 37 -0.03 3.43 -17.57
N GLU A 38 0.86 3.65 -18.54
CA GLU A 38 2.15 3.00 -18.58
C GLU A 38 2.93 3.20 -17.27
N GLY A 39 3.38 2.10 -16.69
CA GLY A 39 4.21 2.09 -15.49
C GLY A 39 3.62 1.27 -14.35
N THR A 40 4.16 1.49 -13.15
CA THR A 40 3.81 0.69 -11.98
C THR A 40 3.37 1.56 -10.81
N VAL A 41 2.36 1.08 -10.10
CA VAL A 41 1.75 1.77 -8.96
C VAL A 41 1.83 0.86 -7.74
N LEU A 42 2.63 1.26 -6.75
CA LEU A 42 2.68 0.59 -5.47
C LEU A 42 1.60 1.17 -4.55
N VAL A 43 0.66 0.32 -4.16
CA VAL A 43 -0.42 0.65 -3.25
C VAL A 43 -0.12 0.08 -1.86
N ALA A 44 -0.15 0.94 -0.86
CA ALA A 44 -0.14 0.54 0.54
C ALA A 44 -1.52 0.80 1.19
N VAL A 45 -2.25 -0.27 1.54
CA VAL A 45 -3.46 -0.15 2.36
C VAL A 45 -3.02 -0.06 3.82
N ASN A 46 -2.86 1.17 4.29
CA ASN A 46 -2.38 1.49 5.63
C ASN A 46 -3.46 1.22 6.69
N SER A 47 -3.06 1.06 7.94
CA SER A 47 -3.96 0.80 9.07
C SER A 47 -3.29 1.22 10.39
N VAL A 48 -4.10 1.47 11.42
CA VAL A 48 -3.60 1.68 12.79
C VAL A 48 -3.06 0.40 13.46
N CYS A 49 -3.25 -0.77 12.84
CA CYS A 49 -2.88 -2.05 13.44
C CYS A 49 -1.37 -2.15 13.72
N GLY A 50 -0.98 -2.79 14.82
CA GLY A 50 0.43 -2.87 15.25
C GLY A 50 1.36 -3.53 14.22
N CYS A 51 0.86 -4.48 13.42
CA CYS A 51 1.61 -5.07 12.30
C CYS A 51 1.87 -4.07 11.15
N ALA A 52 1.01 -3.06 10.96
CA ALA A 52 1.27 -1.99 10.00
C ALA A 52 2.42 -1.10 10.47
N ALA A 53 2.46 -0.78 11.77
CA ALA A 53 3.51 0.01 12.38
C ALA A 53 4.87 -0.70 12.44
N GLY A 54 4.88 -1.96 12.88
CA GLY A 54 6.12 -2.71 13.12
C GLY A 54 6.69 -3.41 11.89
N LYS A 55 5.88 -3.66 10.85
CA LYS A 55 6.29 -4.47 9.71
C LYS A 55 6.00 -3.82 8.36
N ALA A 56 4.74 -3.52 8.04
CA ALA A 56 4.37 -3.08 6.68
C ALA A 56 5.03 -1.75 6.28
N ARG A 57 4.86 -0.69 7.08
CA ARG A 57 5.45 0.63 6.81
C ARG A 57 6.97 0.62 6.78
N PRO A 58 7.68 0.03 7.76
CA PRO A 58 9.14 -0.03 7.69
C PRO A 58 9.63 -0.92 6.54
N ALA A 59 8.93 -2.00 6.19
CA ALA A 59 9.28 -2.83 5.03
C ALA A 59 9.14 -2.08 3.71
N LEU A 60 8.06 -1.31 3.51
CA LEU A 60 7.88 -0.45 2.33
C LEU A 60 9.02 0.56 2.21
N LYS A 61 9.34 1.27 3.30
CA LYS A 61 10.43 2.25 3.33
C LYS A 61 11.77 1.63 2.99
N LEU A 62 12.09 0.48 3.59
CA LEU A 62 13.36 -0.19 3.35
C LEU A 62 13.44 -0.75 1.92
N ALA A 63 12.37 -1.39 1.43
CA ALA A 63 12.32 -1.91 0.07
C ALA A 63 12.52 -0.78 -0.95
N LEU A 64 11.84 0.36 -0.79
CA LEU A 64 12.00 1.52 -1.68
C LEU A 64 13.37 2.19 -1.57
N ALA A 65 13.97 2.21 -0.38
CA ALA A 65 15.30 2.78 -0.19
C ALA A 65 16.40 1.92 -0.82
N SER A 66 16.23 0.59 -0.80
CA SER A 66 17.24 -0.37 -1.24
C SER A 66 16.99 -0.98 -2.63
N ALA A 67 15.87 -0.70 -3.29
CA ALA A 67 15.59 -1.21 -4.63
C ALA A 67 16.26 -0.38 -5.73
N GLU A 68 16.85 -1.08 -6.71
CA GLU A 68 17.40 -0.46 -7.93
C GLU A 68 16.29 -0.02 -8.87
N LYS A 69 15.27 -0.87 -9.05
CA LYS A 69 14.05 -0.55 -9.78
C LYS A 69 12.96 -0.12 -8.81
N LYS A 70 12.23 0.94 -9.15
CA LYS A 70 11.22 1.52 -8.27
C LYS A 70 9.89 1.69 -8.99
N PRO A 71 8.77 1.51 -8.28
CA PRO A 71 7.46 1.84 -8.81
C PRO A 71 7.38 3.30 -9.24
N THR A 72 6.68 3.55 -10.34
CA THR A 72 6.51 4.90 -10.91
C THR A 72 5.67 5.80 -10.00
N LYS A 73 4.65 5.22 -9.35
CA LYS A 73 3.81 5.92 -8.38
C LYS A 73 3.75 5.13 -7.08
N LEU A 74 3.71 5.86 -5.97
CA LEU A 74 3.51 5.31 -4.63
C LEU A 74 2.24 5.93 -4.08
N VAL A 75 1.25 5.11 -3.74
CA VAL A 75 -0.04 5.61 -3.25
C VAL A 75 -0.50 4.84 -2.02
N THR A 76 -1.24 5.51 -1.14
CA THR A 76 -1.75 4.90 0.09
C THR A 76 -3.19 5.28 0.36
N VAL A 77 -3.96 4.31 0.87
CA VAL A 77 -5.30 4.50 1.42
C VAL A 77 -5.30 4.07 2.88
N PHE A 78 -6.07 4.72 3.75
CA PHE A 78 -6.04 4.41 5.19
C PHE A 78 -7.30 3.66 5.62
N ALA A 79 -7.14 2.36 5.88
CA ALA A 79 -8.22 1.51 6.37
C ALA A 79 -8.74 2.01 7.73
N GLY A 80 -10.03 2.31 7.79
CA GLY A 80 -10.71 2.85 8.98
C GLY A 80 -10.92 4.36 8.96
N MET A 81 -10.37 5.08 7.98
CA MET A 81 -10.63 6.51 7.79
C MET A 81 -11.36 6.77 6.48
N GLU A 82 -10.68 6.68 5.33
CA GLU A 82 -11.24 6.93 4.00
C GLU A 82 -11.97 5.68 3.49
N THR A 83 -13.10 5.40 4.12
CA THR A 83 -13.88 4.16 3.93
C THR A 83 -14.19 3.92 2.45
N ASP A 84 -14.58 4.97 1.72
CA ASP A 84 -14.95 4.87 0.31
C ASP A 84 -13.73 4.65 -0.59
N ALA A 85 -12.62 5.35 -0.35
CA ALA A 85 -11.37 5.13 -1.09
C ALA A 85 -10.82 3.71 -0.84
N VAL A 86 -10.86 3.23 0.40
CA VAL A 86 -10.42 1.88 0.76
C VAL A 86 -11.34 0.82 0.14
N ALA A 87 -12.65 1.03 0.13
CA ALA A 87 -13.59 0.14 -0.54
C ALA A 87 -13.28 0.07 -2.04
N LYS A 88 -13.07 1.22 -2.68
CA LYS A 88 -12.72 1.27 -4.10
C LYS A 88 -11.39 0.57 -4.40
N MET A 89 -10.38 0.80 -3.56
CA MET A 89 -9.08 0.14 -3.68
C MET A 89 -9.21 -1.39 -3.59
N ARG A 90 -10.09 -1.88 -2.71
CA ARG A 90 -10.33 -3.33 -2.55
C ARG A 90 -11.02 -3.95 -3.76
N GLU A 91 -11.85 -3.22 -4.49
CA GLU A 91 -12.44 -3.69 -5.75
C GLU A 91 -11.35 -4.00 -6.79
N HIS A 92 -10.34 -3.13 -6.89
CA HIS A 92 -9.19 -3.31 -7.78
C HIS A 92 -8.25 -4.43 -7.31
N MET A 93 -8.34 -4.84 -6.04
CA MET A 93 -7.53 -5.91 -5.47
C MET A 93 -8.20 -7.29 -5.51
N LEU A 94 -9.33 -7.44 -6.20
CA LEU A 94 -9.97 -8.76 -6.38
C LEU A 94 -9.05 -9.69 -7.19
N PRO A 95 -9.05 -11.01 -6.91
CA PRO A 95 -9.93 -11.75 -6.01
C PRO A 95 -9.44 -11.84 -4.55
N TYR A 96 -8.43 -11.08 -4.14
CA TYR A 96 -7.87 -11.18 -2.79
C TYR A 96 -8.85 -10.69 -1.73
N PRO A 97 -8.98 -11.40 -0.59
CA PRO A 97 -9.89 -11.01 0.47
C PRO A 97 -9.46 -9.66 1.09
N PRO A 98 -10.43 -8.81 1.46
CA PRO A 98 -10.12 -7.51 2.05
C PRO A 98 -9.41 -7.70 3.39
N SER A 99 -8.15 -7.28 3.44
CA SER A 99 -7.31 -7.34 4.64
C SER A 99 -6.59 -6.00 4.88
N SER A 100 -6.11 -5.77 6.10
CA SER A 100 -5.34 -4.58 6.44
C SER A 100 -4.39 -4.86 7.62
N PRO A 101 -3.10 -4.48 7.53
CA PRO A 101 -2.43 -3.89 6.36
C PRO A 101 -2.30 -4.89 5.20
N CYS A 102 -2.29 -4.40 3.97
CA CYS A 102 -1.91 -5.15 2.78
C CYS A 102 -1.23 -4.23 1.74
N ILE A 103 -0.48 -4.82 0.83
CA ILE A 103 0.32 -4.09 -0.18
C ILE A 103 0.06 -4.70 -1.54
N GLY A 104 -0.27 -3.89 -2.54
CA GLY A 104 -0.44 -4.33 -3.92
C GLY A 104 0.49 -3.58 -4.87
N LEU A 105 1.01 -4.25 -5.88
CA LEU A 105 1.72 -3.65 -7.00
C LEU A 105 0.87 -3.82 -8.25
N PHE A 106 0.56 -2.70 -8.88
CA PHE A 106 -0.15 -2.66 -10.14
C PHE A 106 0.81 -2.31 -11.27
N LYS A 107 0.59 -2.89 -12.44
CA LYS A 107 1.29 -2.56 -13.68
C LYS A 107 0.26 -2.33 -14.77
N ASP A 108 0.31 -1.17 -15.41
CA ASP A 108 -0.60 -0.80 -16.51
C ASP A 108 -2.10 -0.95 -16.15
N GLY A 109 -2.44 -0.76 -14.87
CA GLY A 109 -3.80 -0.91 -14.33
C GLY A 109 -4.16 -2.31 -13.83
N GLU A 110 -3.30 -3.32 -14.01
CA GLU A 110 -3.53 -4.68 -13.55
C GLU A 110 -2.75 -5.01 -12.26
N LEU A 111 -3.39 -5.72 -11.32
CA LEU A 111 -2.71 -6.18 -10.11
C LEU A 111 -1.75 -7.33 -10.46
N VAL A 112 -0.46 -7.06 -10.39
CA VAL A 112 0.59 -8.04 -10.72
C VAL A 112 1.20 -8.71 -9.49
N HIS A 113 1.11 -8.06 -8.33
CA HIS A 113 1.65 -8.63 -7.10
C HIS A 113 0.86 -8.15 -5.87
N MET A 114 0.68 -9.03 -4.88
CA MET A 114 -0.10 -8.74 -3.67
C MET A 114 0.50 -9.40 -2.43
N ILE A 115 0.64 -8.62 -1.37
CA ILE A 115 1.04 -9.07 -0.03
C ILE A 115 -0.14 -8.86 0.92
N GLU A 116 -0.83 -9.95 1.22
CA GLU A 116 -1.93 -9.97 2.19
C GLU A 116 -1.48 -9.80 3.64
N ARG A 117 -2.41 -9.43 4.52
CA ARG A 117 -2.15 -9.31 5.96
C ARG A 117 -1.50 -10.55 6.56
N TYR A 118 -1.95 -11.75 6.18
CA TYR A 118 -1.41 -13.01 6.73
C TYR A 118 0.10 -13.13 6.49
N HIS A 119 0.57 -12.72 5.30
CA HIS A 119 1.99 -12.68 4.98
C HIS A 119 2.74 -11.64 5.82
N ILE A 120 2.13 -10.49 6.12
CA ILE A 120 2.74 -9.44 6.94
C ILE A 120 2.79 -9.85 8.42
N GLU A 121 1.70 -10.42 8.94
CA GLU A 121 1.56 -10.77 10.36
C GLU A 121 2.49 -11.93 10.72
N GLY A 122 2.57 -12.97 9.88
CA GLY A 122 3.37 -14.17 10.10
C GLY A 122 4.84 -14.09 9.66
N SER A 123 5.26 -13.05 8.94
CA SER A 123 6.64 -12.94 8.45
C SER A 123 7.48 -11.92 9.22
N ASP A 124 8.79 -12.09 9.16
CA ASP A 124 9.75 -11.05 9.56
C ASP A 124 9.79 -9.92 8.54
N MET A 125 10.15 -8.72 8.98
CA MET A 125 10.22 -7.52 8.14
C MET A 125 11.09 -7.74 6.89
N MET A 126 12.27 -8.35 7.03
CA MET A 126 13.18 -8.60 5.91
C MET A 126 12.58 -9.53 4.85
N ARG A 127 11.70 -10.45 5.24
CA ARG A 127 11.02 -11.33 4.28
C ARG A 127 10.00 -10.55 3.43
N ILE A 128 9.32 -9.57 4.03
CA ILE A 128 8.42 -8.66 3.31
C ILE A 128 9.24 -7.76 2.37
N VAL A 129 10.39 -7.26 2.82
CA VAL A 129 11.31 -6.44 2.01
C VAL A 129 11.80 -7.21 0.79
N ASN A 130 12.33 -8.42 0.97
CA ASN A 130 12.79 -9.25 -0.14
C ASN A 130 11.66 -9.59 -1.12
N ASN A 131 10.46 -9.81 -0.62
CA ASN A 131 9.28 -10.07 -1.44
C ASN A 131 8.94 -8.85 -2.32
N LEU A 132 8.89 -7.66 -1.72
CA LEU A 132 8.69 -6.40 -2.45
C LEU A 132 9.79 -6.13 -3.47
N GLN A 133 11.05 -6.34 -3.10
CA GLN A 133 12.19 -6.14 -4.02
C GLN A 133 12.11 -7.09 -5.22
N GLY A 134 11.77 -8.37 -5.01
CA GLY A 134 11.56 -9.31 -6.11
C GLY A 134 10.44 -8.85 -7.05
N ALA A 135 9.32 -8.36 -6.49
CA ALA A 135 8.25 -7.79 -7.30
C ALA A 135 8.70 -6.53 -8.07
N PHE A 136 9.51 -5.66 -7.47
CA PHE A 136 10.04 -4.48 -8.16
C PHE A 136 11.01 -4.86 -9.28
N GLU A 137 11.87 -5.85 -9.08
CA GLU A 137 12.80 -6.32 -10.11
C GLU A 137 12.07 -6.92 -11.32
N GLU A 138 10.99 -7.66 -11.07
CA GLU A 138 10.20 -8.34 -12.09
C GLU A 138 9.30 -7.39 -12.89
N TYR A 139 8.62 -6.46 -12.20
CA TYR A 139 7.54 -5.67 -12.82
C TYR A 139 7.92 -4.21 -13.12
N CYS A 140 8.85 -3.62 -12.37
CA CYS A 140 9.32 -2.24 -12.56
C CYS A 140 10.53 -2.15 -13.52
#